data_AF-C9Z121-F1
#
_entry.id   AF-C9Z121-F1
#
_cell.length_a   1.000
_cell.length_b   1.000
_cell.length_c   1.000
_cell.angle_alpha   90.00
_cell.angle_beta   90.00
_cell.angle_gamma   90.00
#
_symmetry.space_group_name_H-M   'P 1'
#
loop_
_entity.id
_entity.type
_entity.pdbx_description
1 polymer ?
#
loop_
_entity_poly.entity_id
_entity_poly.type
_entity_poly.pdbx_seq_one_letter_code
_entity_poly.pdbx_strand_id
1 'polypeptide(L)'
;MPGGAMSTMTMGTMGLTDLNDLNDLHDMNDMNDLAVLTGRPATRSGLALDLPARLLDEEFGQSRVWRFEDFDFPATLTHEPTRRFLRDMGLPEDHGFFQLDTDIPLPTLAEYLADTGRPAGPGRLPDRAAHLIRLGHFVEGSSLVVDGTTGAVLNWSETESTLCPLDADISTLAFTLWLLHRERHEGTAAGCWVETLRNRACAGL
;
A
#
# COMPACT_ATOMS: atom_id res chain seq x y z
N MET A 1 39.95 -58.27 23.33
CA MET A 1 38.88 -58.05 24.33
C MET A 1 39.52 -57.32 25.50
N PRO A 2 39.06 -56.15 25.98
CA PRO A 2 37.91 -55.29 25.65
C PRO A 2 38.33 -54.20 24.62
N GLY A 3 37.53 -53.30 24.04
CA GLY A 3 36.25 -52.70 24.42
C GLY A 3 36.47 -51.19 24.65
N GLY A 4 36.09 -50.33 23.71
CA GLY A 4 36.36 -48.88 23.84
C GLY A 4 35.81 -47.99 22.71
N ALA A 5 34.52 -47.69 22.83
CA ALA A 5 33.81 -46.46 22.45
C ALA A 5 33.95 -45.86 21.02
N MET A 6 32.86 -46.00 20.26
CA MET A 6 32.46 -45.07 19.20
C MET A 6 32.22 -43.67 19.79
N SER A 7 32.91 -42.65 19.26
CA SER A 7 32.53 -41.25 19.49
C SER A 7 31.31 -40.93 18.63
N THR A 8 30.15 -40.83 19.26
CA THR A 8 28.97 -40.18 18.71
C THR A 8 29.22 -38.67 18.74
N MET A 9 29.26 -38.03 17.56
CA MET A 9 29.18 -36.59 17.41
C MET A 9 27.81 -36.13 17.93
N THR A 10 27.79 -35.50 19.10
CA THR A 10 26.63 -34.77 19.61
C THR A 10 26.50 -33.49 18.79
N MET A 11 25.49 -33.44 17.91
CA MET A 11 25.00 -32.18 17.34
C MET A 11 24.45 -31.36 18.50
N GLY A 12 25.07 -30.20 18.75
CA GLY A 12 24.61 -29.26 19.76
C GLY A 12 23.21 -28.79 19.41
N THR A 13 22.26 -29.09 20.28
CA THR A 13 20.95 -28.47 20.32
C THR A 13 21.16 -26.99 20.62
N MET A 14 21.15 -26.15 19.59
CA MET A 14 21.04 -24.70 19.76
C MET A 14 19.71 -24.44 20.45
N GLY A 15 19.78 -23.90 21.67
CA GLY A 15 18.63 -23.53 22.47
C GLY A 15 17.80 -22.49 21.74
N LEU A 16 16.50 -22.78 21.56
CA LEU A 16 15.48 -21.76 21.38
C LEU A 16 15.35 -21.00 22.70
N THR A 17 16.09 -19.92 22.83
CA THR A 17 15.77 -18.82 23.74
C THR A 17 15.89 -17.57 22.92
N ASP A 18 14.78 -17.17 22.30
CA ASP A 18 14.40 -15.77 22.05
C ASP A 18 12.99 -15.73 21.46
N LEU A 19 12.02 -16.19 22.26
CA LEU A 19 10.58 -15.97 22.02
C LEU A 19 10.05 -14.77 22.83
N ASN A 20 10.94 -13.97 23.42
CA ASN A 20 10.56 -12.81 24.24
C ASN A 20 10.70 -11.44 23.52
N ASP A 21 11.27 -11.38 22.31
CA ASP A 21 11.29 -10.15 21.50
C ASP A 21 9.95 -9.86 20.79
N LEU A 22 8.96 -10.75 20.94
CA LEU A 22 7.60 -10.55 20.44
C LEU A 22 6.70 -9.73 21.40
N ASN A 23 7.23 -9.27 22.54
CA ASN A 23 6.48 -8.45 23.48
C ASN A 23 6.49 -6.95 23.17
N ASP A 24 7.35 -6.48 22.26
CA ASP A 24 7.33 -5.09 21.77
C ASP A 24 6.25 -4.84 20.70
N LEU A 25 5.61 -5.90 20.21
CA LEU A 25 4.42 -5.80 19.35
C LEU A 25 3.13 -5.59 20.14
N HIS A 26 3.18 -5.58 21.48
CA HIS A 26 1.99 -5.44 22.31
C HIS A 26 1.51 -3.98 22.50
N ASP A 27 2.27 -3.00 22.01
CA ASP A 27 1.89 -1.58 22.01
C ASP A 27 1.02 -1.19 20.78
N MET A 28 0.86 -2.08 19.79
CA MET A 28 -0.06 -1.86 18.66
C MET A 28 -1.52 -2.21 18.95
N ASN A 29 -1.82 -2.79 20.13
CA ASN A 29 -3.20 -3.12 20.51
C ASN A 29 -3.97 -1.96 21.14
N ASP A 30 -3.35 -0.78 21.29
CA ASP A 30 -4.03 0.47 21.66
C ASP A 30 -4.65 1.20 20.45
N MET A 31 -4.56 0.63 19.24
CA MET A 31 -5.23 1.15 18.03
C MET A 31 -6.66 0.64 17.84
N ASN A 32 -7.20 -0.10 18.80
CA ASN A 32 -8.51 -0.75 18.68
C ASN A 32 -9.53 -0.27 19.72
N ASP A 33 -9.48 1.01 20.07
CA ASP A 33 -10.65 1.66 20.65
C ASP A 33 -11.59 2.10 19.52
N LEU A 34 -12.58 1.24 19.27
CA LEU A 34 -13.73 1.41 18.38
C LEU A 34 -14.54 2.67 18.76
N ALA A 35 -14.01 3.85 18.48
CA ALA A 35 -14.73 5.13 18.57
C ALA A 35 -15.66 5.31 17.34
N VAL A 36 -16.62 4.38 17.24
CA VAL A 36 -18.03 4.66 16.95
C VAL A 36 -18.35 5.40 15.63
N LEU A 37 -18.40 4.61 14.55
CA LEU A 37 -19.52 4.54 13.59
C LEU A 37 -20.00 5.78 12.81
N THR A 38 -19.52 7.02 13.02
CA THR A 38 -19.95 8.19 12.20
C THR A 38 -18.93 9.33 12.06
N GLY A 39 -17.72 9.22 12.61
CA GLY A 39 -16.67 10.23 12.43
C GLY A 39 -15.35 9.72 13.00
N ARG A 40 -14.43 9.28 12.12
CA ARG A 40 -13.08 8.89 12.54
C ARG A 40 -12.47 10.04 13.33
N PRO A 41 -11.71 9.81 14.42
CA PRO A 41 -10.75 10.80 14.86
C PRO A 41 -9.85 11.03 13.64
N ALA A 42 -10.00 12.19 13.00
CA ALA A 42 -9.00 12.64 12.06
C ALA A 42 -7.70 12.67 12.86
N THR A 43 -6.73 11.85 12.45
CA THR A 43 -5.39 11.91 13.03
C THR A 43 -4.85 13.34 12.87
N ARG A 44 -3.69 13.67 13.45
CA ARG A 44 -3.17 15.03 13.32
C ARG A 44 -2.99 15.43 11.85
N SER A 45 -2.67 14.46 11.00
CA SER A 45 -2.55 14.67 9.55
C SER A 45 -3.89 14.83 8.82
N GLY A 46 -5.00 14.37 9.39
CA GLY A 46 -6.29 14.30 8.71
C GLY A 46 -6.47 13.03 7.87
N LEU A 47 -5.57 12.05 8.02
CA LEU A 47 -5.64 10.73 7.39
C LEU A 47 -6.10 9.67 8.39
N ALA A 48 -6.19 8.43 7.95
CA ALA A 48 -6.52 7.26 8.74
C ALA A 48 -5.42 6.92 9.75
N LEU A 49 -4.14 7.11 9.39
CA LEU A 49 -2.96 6.78 10.18
C LEU A 49 -1.96 7.94 10.17
N ASP A 50 -1.37 8.25 11.34
CA ASP A 50 -0.19 9.11 11.45
C ASP A 50 1.07 8.23 11.40
N LEU A 51 1.68 8.11 10.23
CA LEU A 51 2.89 7.30 10.05
C LEU A 51 4.15 8.07 10.50
N PRO A 52 5.15 7.39 11.09
CA PRO A 52 6.44 8.01 11.40
C PRO A 52 7.11 8.56 10.13
N ALA A 53 7.68 9.76 10.22
CA ALA A 53 8.17 10.51 9.07
C ALA A 53 9.20 9.79 8.19
N ARG A 54 9.96 8.86 8.78
CA ARG A 54 11.01 8.10 8.10
C ARG A 54 10.68 6.62 7.90
N LEU A 55 9.45 6.19 8.20
CA LEU A 55 9.05 4.78 8.10
C LEU A 55 9.35 4.19 6.71
N LEU A 56 8.97 4.91 5.65
CA LEU A 56 9.19 4.46 4.28
C LEU A 56 10.66 4.58 3.88
N ASP A 57 11.34 5.66 4.27
CA ASP A 57 12.75 5.86 3.96
C ASP A 57 13.66 4.82 4.63
N GLU A 58 13.33 4.40 5.85
CA GLU A 58 14.10 3.44 6.65
C GLU A 58 13.96 2.01 6.09
N GLU A 59 12.77 1.62 5.61
CA GLU A 59 12.57 0.29 5.03
C GLU A 59 12.93 0.20 3.55
N PHE A 60 12.43 1.13 2.72
CA PHE A 60 12.60 1.04 1.27
C PHE A 60 13.91 1.67 0.80
N GLY A 61 14.50 2.55 1.61
CA GLY A 61 15.60 3.42 1.23
C GLY A 61 15.11 4.70 0.59
N GLN A 62 15.71 5.84 0.96
CA GLN A 62 15.35 7.18 0.48
C GLN A 62 15.32 7.32 -1.04
N SER A 63 16.15 6.56 -1.77
CA SER A 63 16.23 6.62 -3.23
C SER A 63 15.14 5.82 -3.94
N ARG A 64 14.22 5.20 -3.20
CA ARG A 64 13.12 4.36 -3.73
C ARG A 64 11.76 4.85 -3.26
N VAL A 65 11.73 6.00 -2.57
CA VAL A 65 10.52 6.66 -2.11
C VAL A 65 10.38 7.97 -2.87
N TRP A 66 9.43 7.99 -3.79
CA TRP A 66 9.14 9.16 -4.61
C TRP A 66 8.24 10.14 -3.87
N ARG A 67 8.62 11.42 -3.93
CA ARG A 67 7.87 12.53 -3.38
C ARG A 67 7.47 13.46 -4.50
N PHE A 68 6.19 13.80 -4.55
CA PHE A 68 5.63 14.67 -5.58
C PHE A 68 5.75 16.13 -5.18
N GLU A 69 5.95 17.01 -6.16
CA GLU A 69 5.90 18.44 -5.95
C GLU A 69 4.48 18.99 -6.17
N ASP A 70 4.20 20.20 -5.66
CA ASP A 70 2.85 20.78 -5.76
C ASP A 70 2.37 20.96 -7.21
N PHE A 71 3.28 21.07 -8.18
CA PHE A 71 2.95 21.18 -9.61
C PHE A 71 2.68 19.83 -10.29
N ASP A 72 3.05 18.71 -9.66
CA ASP A 72 2.74 17.36 -10.15
C ASP A 72 1.28 16.98 -9.86
N PHE A 73 0.62 17.72 -8.95
CA PHE A 73 -0.75 17.46 -8.58
C PHE A 73 -1.74 18.13 -9.54
N PRO A 74 -2.73 17.39 -10.07
CA PRO A 74 -3.81 17.99 -10.82
C PRO A 74 -4.69 18.85 -9.89
N ALA A 75 -5.32 19.89 -10.45
CA ALA A 75 -6.17 20.80 -9.67
C ALA A 75 -7.36 20.11 -8.98
N THR A 76 -7.74 18.92 -9.45
CA THR A 76 -8.82 18.10 -8.89
C THR A 76 -8.41 17.31 -7.65
N LEU A 77 -7.11 17.18 -7.37
CA LEU A 77 -6.60 16.69 -6.08
C LEU A 77 -6.72 17.80 -5.04
N THR A 78 -7.92 17.96 -4.49
CA THR A 78 -8.29 18.99 -3.50
C THR A 78 -8.17 18.50 -2.05
N HIS A 79 -8.04 17.20 -1.83
CA HIS A 79 -7.83 16.61 -0.52
C HIS A 79 -6.42 16.96 0.00
N GLU A 80 -6.35 17.96 0.88
CA GLU A 80 -5.09 18.50 1.39
C GLU A 80 -4.25 17.46 2.17
N PRO A 81 -4.82 16.60 3.02
CA PRO A 81 -4.05 15.57 3.73
C PRO A 81 -3.30 14.62 2.77
N THR A 82 -3.94 14.23 1.67
CA THR A 82 -3.31 13.38 0.66
C THR A 82 -2.16 14.09 -0.03
N ARG A 83 -2.33 15.36 -0.42
CA ARG A 83 -1.26 16.16 -1.05
C ARG A 83 -0.05 16.27 -0.15
N ARG A 84 -0.29 16.62 1.12
CA ARG A 84 0.78 16.73 2.11
C ARG A 84 1.52 15.41 2.27
N PHE A 85 0.80 14.28 2.32
CA PHE A 85 1.43 12.97 2.42
C PHE A 85 2.30 12.67 1.19
N LEU A 86 1.78 12.84 -0.02
CA LEU A 86 2.51 12.57 -1.26
C LEU A 86 3.75 13.45 -1.43
N ARG A 87 3.73 14.68 -0.90
CA ARG A 87 4.86 15.60 -0.94
C ARG A 87 5.89 15.35 0.17
N ASP A 88 5.42 15.20 1.41
CA ASP A 88 6.32 15.16 2.56
C ASP A 88 6.83 13.73 2.82
N MET A 89 5.94 12.73 2.72
CA MET A 89 6.25 11.31 2.97
C MET A 89 6.59 10.55 1.70
N GLY A 90 5.84 10.80 0.62
CA GLY A 90 5.98 10.08 -0.63
C GLY A 90 5.40 8.67 -0.62
N LEU A 91 5.70 7.93 -1.69
CA LEU A 91 5.33 6.52 -1.87
C LEU A 91 6.51 5.73 -2.43
N PRO A 92 6.61 4.42 -2.12
CA PRO A 92 7.58 3.56 -2.80
C PRO A 92 7.35 3.54 -4.31
N GLU A 93 8.41 3.68 -5.10
CA GLU A 93 8.36 3.70 -6.57
C GLU A 93 7.91 2.35 -7.16
N ASP A 94 8.42 1.27 -6.59
CA ASP A 94 8.14 -0.10 -7.02
C ASP A 94 8.04 -1.03 -5.82
N HIS A 95 6.89 -1.70 -5.74
CA HIS A 95 6.63 -2.86 -4.91
C HIS A 95 5.98 -3.90 -5.82
N GLY A 96 6.21 -5.21 -5.65
CA GLY A 96 5.91 -6.21 -6.68
C GLY A 96 4.44 -6.35 -7.20
N PHE A 97 3.51 -5.52 -6.73
CA PHE A 97 2.12 -5.39 -7.20
C PHE A 97 1.71 -3.96 -7.54
N PHE A 98 2.59 -2.98 -7.32
CA PHE A 98 2.36 -1.56 -7.44
C PHE A 98 3.59 -0.86 -8.01
N GLN A 99 3.41 -0.17 -9.13
CA GLN A 99 4.44 0.65 -9.73
C GLN A 99 3.90 2.06 -9.90
N LEU A 100 4.54 3.02 -9.24
CA LEU A 100 4.16 4.43 -9.25
C LEU A 100 4.56 5.09 -10.57
N ASP A 101 3.70 5.95 -11.11
CA ASP A 101 4.04 6.82 -12.24
C ASP A 101 4.85 8.03 -11.71
N THR A 102 6.14 8.07 -12.01
CA THR A 102 7.06 9.14 -11.54
C THR A 102 7.54 10.06 -12.66
N ASP A 103 7.44 9.63 -13.93
CA ASP A 103 7.98 10.35 -15.08
C ASP A 103 7.09 11.50 -15.58
N ILE A 104 5.82 11.52 -15.14
CA ILE A 104 4.81 12.49 -15.57
C ILE A 104 4.04 13.03 -14.36
N PRO A 105 3.53 14.27 -14.44
CA PRO A 105 2.53 14.75 -13.49
C PRO A 105 1.37 13.78 -13.39
N LEU A 106 0.79 13.64 -12.21
CA LEU A 106 -0.25 12.64 -11.95
C LEU A 106 -1.49 12.91 -12.80
N PRO A 107 -1.83 12.04 -13.76
CA PRO A 107 -2.98 12.26 -14.61
C PRO A 107 -4.26 11.89 -13.87
N THR A 108 -5.36 12.57 -14.21
CA THR A 108 -6.68 12.07 -13.86
C THR A 108 -6.99 10.81 -14.70
N LEU A 109 -7.87 9.95 -14.19
CA LEU A 109 -8.29 8.75 -14.90
C LEU A 109 -8.94 9.09 -16.24
N ALA A 110 -9.64 10.23 -16.30
CA ALA A 110 -10.21 10.73 -17.55
C ALA A 110 -9.13 11.10 -18.59
N GLU A 111 -8.04 11.76 -18.16
CA GLU A 111 -6.92 12.12 -19.03
C GLU A 111 -6.17 10.87 -19.50
N TYR A 112 -5.84 9.96 -18.59
CA TYR A 112 -5.19 8.69 -18.93
C TYR A 112 -5.98 7.87 -19.96
N LEU A 113 -7.30 7.76 -19.78
CA LEU A 113 -8.15 7.03 -20.73
C LEU A 113 -8.30 7.75 -22.07
N ALA A 114 -8.24 9.08 -22.10
CA ALA A 114 -8.22 9.85 -23.35
C ALA A 114 -6.90 9.64 -24.12
N ASP A 115 -5.77 9.64 -23.41
CA ASP A 115 -4.43 9.52 -24.00
C ASP A 115 -4.11 8.11 -24.49
N THR A 116 -4.59 7.07 -23.80
CA THR A 116 -4.39 5.67 -24.22
C THR A 116 -5.14 5.31 -25.51
N GLY A 117 -6.07 6.16 -25.97
CA GLY A 117 -6.88 5.92 -27.18
C GLY A 117 -7.75 4.65 -27.10
N ARG A 118 -7.83 4.03 -25.92
CA ARG A 118 -8.60 2.81 -25.69
C ARG A 118 -10.06 3.25 -25.50
N PRO A 119 -11.01 2.77 -26.31
CA PRO A 119 -12.41 2.96 -25.97
C PRO A 119 -12.61 2.27 -24.62
N ALA A 120 -12.98 3.03 -23.58
CA ALA A 120 -13.29 2.50 -22.26
C ALA A 120 -14.39 1.45 -22.45
N GLY A 121 -14.03 0.16 -22.43
CA GLY A 121 -14.61 -0.91 -23.27
C GLY A 121 -16.05 -0.68 -23.79
N PRO A 122 -17.04 -1.47 -23.39
CA PRO A 122 -18.44 -1.07 -23.48
C PRO A 122 -18.88 -0.17 -22.30
N GLY A 123 -17.96 0.18 -21.39
CA GLY A 123 -18.23 0.90 -20.15
C GLY A 123 -17.89 2.38 -20.27
N ARG A 124 -18.92 3.24 -20.19
CA ARG A 124 -18.77 4.69 -19.99
C ARG A 124 -17.74 4.97 -18.88
N LEU A 125 -16.92 6.01 -19.06
CA LEU A 125 -16.03 6.55 -18.01
C LEU A 125 -16.75 6.53 -16.65
N PRO A 126 -16.10 6.04 -15.59
CA PRO A 126 -16.73 5.99 -14.28
C PRO A 126 -17.12 7.40 -13.85
N ASP A 127 -18.18 7.48 -13.05
CA ASP A 127 -18.61 8.76 -12.52
C ASP A 127 -17.43 9.44 -11.80
N ARG A 128 -17.28 10.74 -12.03
CA ARG A 128 -16.20 11.56 -11.48
C ARG A 128 -14.78 11.12 -11.90
N ALA A 129 -14.59 10.46 -13.05
CA ALA A 129 -13.26 10.10 -13.57
C ALA A 129 -12.24 11.26 -13.61
N ALA A 130 -12.68 12.51 -13.79
CA ALA A 130 -11.82 13.70 -13.74
C ALA A 130 -11.31 14.06 -12.33
N HIS A 131 -11.90 13.47 -11.28
CA HIS A 131 -11.47 13.62 -9.89
C HIS A 131 -10.70 12.40 -9.38
N LEU A 132 -10.60 11.34 -10.17
CA LEU A 132 -9.84 10.14 -9.81
C LEU A 132 -8.42 10.33 -10.34
N ILE A 133 -7.45 10.40 -9.45
CA ILE A 133 -6.05 10.64 -9.77
C ILE A 133 -5.35 9.29 -9.87
N ARG A 134 -4.79 8.96 -11.03
CA ARG A 134 -4.04 7.73 -11.21
C ARG A 134 -2.67 7.90 -10.57
N LEU A 135 -2.32 7.00 -9.66
CA LEU A 135 -0.99 6.95 -9.05
C LEU A 135 -0.04 6.06 -9.84
N GLY A 136 -0.56 5.01 -10.45
CA GLY A 136 0.26 4.11 -11.24
C GLY A 136 -0.41 2.76 -11.50
N HIS A 137 0.41 1.83 -11.98
CA HIS A 137 -0.02 0.47 -12.28
C HIS A 137 -0.17 -0.34 -10.97
N PHE A 138 -1.26 -1.11 -10.89
CA PHE A 138 -1.51 -2.07 -9.82
C PHE A 138 -1.51 -3.49 -10.40
N VAL A 139 -1.89 -4.52 -9.65
CA VAL A 139 -1.94 -5.92 -10.13
C VAL A 139 -2.50 -6.03 -11.56
N GLU A 140 -2.01 -7.02 -12.31
CA GLU A 140 -2.20 -7.17 -13.76
C GLU A 140 -3.57 -6.68 -14.29
N GLY A 141 -3.53 -5.64 -15.14
CA GLY A 141 -4.71 -5.06 -15.78
C GLY A 141 -5.51 -4.11 -14.91
N SER A 142 -4.93 -3.63 -13.80
CA SER A 142 -5.56 -2.64 -12.91
C SER A 142 -4.63 -1.46 -12.64
N SER A 143 -5.23 -0.33 -12.31
CA SER A 143 -4.51 0.89 -11.92
C SER A 143 -4.94 1.33 -10.52
N LEU A 144 -3.97 1.83 -9.74
CA LEU A 144 -4.27 2.42 -8.44
C LEU A 144 -4.69 3.87 -8.63
N VAL A 145 -5.84 4.24 -8.07
CA VAL A 145 -6.37 5.60 -8.18
C VAL A 145 -6.77 6.17 -6.82
N VAL A 146 -6.73 7.48 -6.69
CA VAL A 146 -7.18 8.21 -5.50
C VAL A 146 -8.31 9.16 -5.88
N ASP A 147 -9.40 9.16 -5.11
CA ASP A 147 -10.39 10.24 -5.23
C ASP A 147 -9.78 11.53 -4.68
N GLY A 148 -9.51 12.48 -5.57
CA GLY A 148 -8.89 13.75 -5.25
C GLY A 148 -9.72 14.65 -4.33
N THR A 149 -10.99 14.35 -4.09
CA THR A 149 -11.84 15.10 -3.15
C THR A 149 -11.81 14.50 -1.75
N THR A 150 -11.84 13.18 -1.65
CA THR A 150 -11.99 12.47 -0.36
C THR A 150 -10.70 11.84 0.16
N GLY A 151 -9.70 11.67 -0.70
CA GLY A 151 -8.45 10.96 -0.39
C GLY A 151 -8.56 9.44 -0.43
N ALA A 152 -9.74 8.88 -0.73
CA ALA A 152 -9.97 7.44 -0.77
C ALA A 152 -9.17 6.75 -1.88
N VAL A 153 -8.55 5.61 -1.57
CA VAL A 153 -7.76 4.83 -2.51
C VAL A 153 -8.61 3.71 -3.09
N LEU A 154 -8.67 3.64 -4.41
CA LEU A 154 -9.49 2.68 -5.15
C LEU A 154 -8.61 1.90 -6.12
N ASN A 155 -9.03 0.68 -6.41
CA ASN A 155 -8.54 -0.11 -7.52
C ASN A 155 -9.44 0.12 -8.75
N TRP A 156 -8.85 0.51 -9.87
CA TRP A 156 -9.52 0.58 -11.16
C TRP A 156 -9.17 -0.64 -12.00
N SER A 157 -10.16 -1.50 -12.29
CA SER A 157 -9.97 -2.58 -13.26
C SER A 157 -10.11 -2.03 -14.68
N GLU A 158 -9.05 -2.09 -15.48
CA GLU A 158 -9.10 -1.62 -16.86
C GLU A 158 -9.93 -2.53 -17.76
N THR A 159 -9.95 -3.84 -17.45
CA THR A 159 -10.71 -4.84 -18.21
C THR A 159 -12.21 -4.70 -17.95
N GLU A 160 -12.61 -4.64 -16.67
CA GLU A 160 -14.02 -4.59 -16.29
C GLU A 160 -14.58 -3.17 -16.30
N SER A 161 -13.72 -2.16 -16.38
CA SER A 161 -14.09 -0.75 -16.26
C SER A 161 -14.87 -0.46 -14.96
N THR A 162 -14.40 -1.04 -13.85
CA THR A 162 -15.02 -0.92 -12.53
C THR A 162 -14.04 -0.38 -11.48
N LEU A 163 -14.58 0.38 -10.53
CA LEU A 163 -13.86 0.87 -9.35
C LEU A 163 -14.24 0.03 -8.13
N CYS A 164 -13.23 -0.40 -7.41
CA CYS A 164 -13.39 -1.08 -6.13
C CYS A 164 -12.65 -0.34 -5.03
N PRO A 165 -13.26 -0.09 -3.86
CA PRO A 165 -12.54 0.44 -2.71
C PRO A 165 -11.37 -0.48 -2.32
N LEU A 166 -10.18 0.11 -2.16
CA LEU A 166 -8.99 -0.61 -1.74
C LEU A 166 -8.61 -0.23 -0.31
N ASP A 167 -8.32 1.05 -0.09
CA ASP A 167 -7.88 1.57 1.20
C ASP A 167 -8.61 2.87 1.53
N ALA A 168 -8.72 3.15 2.83
CA ALA A 168 -9.41 4.35 3.32
C ALA A 168 -8.75 5.63 2.81
N ASP A 169 -7.41 5.65 2.75
CA ASP A 169 -6.60 6.71 2.16
C ASP A 169 -5.15 6.26 1.97
N ILE A 170 -4.31 7.21 1.52
CA ILE A 170 -2.91 6.96 1.18
C ILE A 170 -2.03 6.54 2.37
N SER A 171 -2.38 6.91 3.60
CA SER A 171 -1.63 6.47 4.78
C SER A 171 -1.82 4.98 5.04
N THR A 172 -3.04 4.48 4.80
CA THR A 172 -3.34 3.05 4.96
C THR A 172 -2.66 2.24 3.87
N LEU A 173 -2.65 2.73 2.63
CA LEU A 173 -1.90 2.13 1.53
C LEU A 173 -0.41 2.03 1.85
N ALA A 174 0.23 3.14 2.25
CA ALA A 174 1.66 3.17 2.57
C ALA A 174 2.03 2.20 3.69
N PHE A 175 1.19 2.11 4.73
CA PHE A 175 1.36 1.14 5.80
C PHE A 175 1.24 -0.31 5.31
N THR A 176 0.26 -0.61 4.45
CA THR A 176 0.11 -1.94 3.83
C THR A 176 1.33 -2.31 2.99
N LEU A 177 1.85 -1.37 2.18
CA LEU A 177 3.08 -1.59 1.40
C LEU A 177 4.28 -1.89 2.30
N TRP A 178 4.42 -1.13 3.39
CA TRP A 178 5.45 -1.35 4.42
C TRP A 178 5.35 -2.74 5.05
N LEU A 179 4.15 -3.16 5.49
CA LEU A 179 3.91 -4.50 6.04
C LEU A 179 4.30 -5.60 5.05
N LEU A 180 3.86 -5.49 3.79
CA LEU A 180 4.16 -6.47 2.75
C LEU A 180 5.65 -6.51 2.41
N HIS A 181 6.36 -5.39 2.51
CA HIS A 181 7.79 -5.33 2.29
C HIS A 181 8.55 -6.08 3.40
N ARG A 182 8.17 -5.82 4.64
CA ARG A 182 8.76 -6.46 5.82
C ARG A 182 8.57 -7.98 5.80
N GLU A 183 7.38 -8.48 5.49
CA GLU A 183 7.12 -9.93 5.40
C GLU A 183 7.99 -10.63 4.35
N ARG A 184 8.28 -9.95 3.22
CA ARG A 184 9.18 -10.47 2.17
C ARG A 184 10.63 -10.50 2.62
N HIS A 185 11.07 -9.50 3.38
CA HIS A 185 12.41 -9.46 3.95
C HIS A 185 12.61 -10.52 5.05
N GLU A 186 11.55 -10.88 5.78
CA GLU A 186 11.58 -11.91 6.83
C GLU A 186 11.42 -13.35 6.29
N GLY A 187 11.23 -13.53 4.98
CA GLY A 187 11.25 -14.86 4.33
C GLY A 187 9.99 -15.71 4.56
N THR A 188 8.89 -15.13 5.04
CA THR A 188 7.66 -15.85 5.36
C THR A 188 6.63 -15.75 4.23
N ALA A 189 6.44 -16.86 3.50
CA ALA A 189 5.30 -17.18 2.62
C ALA A 189 4.55 -16.02 1.90
N ALA A 190 5.27 -15.16 1.15
CA ALA A 190 4.71 -14.04 0.40
C ALA A 190 3.78 -14.41 -0.79
N GLY A 191 3.54 -15.70 -1.04
CA GLY A 191 2.74 -16.18 -2.18
C GLY A 191 1.23 -16.22 -1.95
N CYS A 192 0.75 -16.22 -0.70
CA CYS A 192 -0.67 -16.49 -0.38
C CYS A 192 -1.55 -15.22 -0.28
N TRP A 193 -0.95 -14.07 0.05
CA TRP A 193 -1.70 -12.85 0.36
C TRP A 193 -2.14 -12.06 -0.87
N VAL A 194 -1.44 -12.21 -2.00
CA VAL A 194 -1.74 -11.53 -3.28
C VAL A 194 -3.10 -11.94 -3.82
N GLU A 195 -3.37 -13.23 -3.79
CA GLU A 195 -4.65 -13.84 -4.15
C GLU A 195 -5.78 -13.33 -3.24
N THR A 196 -5.47 -13.14 -1.95
CA THR A 196 -6.41 -12.65 -0.95
C THR A 196 -6.75 -11.17 -1.12
N LEU A 197 -5.78 -10.31 -1.46
CA LEU A 197 -6.01 -8.90 -1.76
C LEU A 197 -6.79 -8.72 -3.06
N ARG A 198 -6.47 -9.50 -4.10
CA ARG A 198 -7.26 -9.54 -5.34
C ARG A 198 -8.70 -9.96 -5.06
N ASN A 199 -8.89 -11.01 -4.28
CA ASN A 199 -10.23 -11.52 -3.95
C ASN A 199 -11.00 -10.53 -3.08
N ARG A 200 -10.37 -9.77 -2.18
CA ARG A 200 -11.06 -8.70 -1.41
C ARG A 200 -11.45 -7.51 -2.27
N ALA A 201 -10.57 -7.07 -3.18
CA ALA A 201 -10.89 -5.96 -4.07
C ALA A 201 -12.07 -6.28 -5.00
N CYS A 202 -12.29 -7.55 -5.35
CA CYS A 202 -13.36 -7.94 -6.28
C CYS A 202 -14.59 -8.58 -5.60
N ALA A 203 -14.51 -9.10 -4.37
CA ALA A 203 -15.61 -9.84 -3.71
C ALA A 203 -16.63 -8.95 -2.97
N GLY A 204 -16.64 -7.64 -3.21
CA GLY A 204 -17.57 -6.69 -2.61
C GLY A 204 -18.79 -6.33 -3.46
N LEU A 205 -19.11 -7.10 -4.50
CA LEU A 205 -20.32 -6.94 -5.33
C LEU A 205 -21.39 -7.99 -4.99
#